data_AF-A0A929BI85-F1
#
_entry.id   AF-A0A929BI85-F1
#
_cell.length_a   1.000
_cell.length_b   1.000
_cell.length_c   1.000
_cell.angle_alpha   90.00
_cell.angle_beta   90.00
_cell.angle_gamma   90.00
#
_symmetry.space_group_name_H-M   'P 1'
#
loop_
_entity.id
_entity.type
_entity.pdbx_description
1 polymer ?
#
loop_
_entity_poly.entity_id
_entity_poly.type
_entity_poly.pdbx_seq_one_letter_code
_entity_poly.pdbx_strand_id
1 'polypeptide(L)'
;PLGKFKAYLISGVLWGLWHAPLILIGFNYPGYPVLGIVAMAGMTTALGVYINELTLRNRSSILAGWIHGAFNGQAYGIWRLLFPDVNPLLGGMTGLVGMAVWLVVGLWQVRRSALYQGAKDE
;
A
#
# COMPACT_ATOMS: atom_id res chain seq x y z
N PRO A 1 -18.00 -14.81 -2.53
CA PRO A 1 -18.96 -13.96 -1.77
C PRO A 1 -18.84 -12.44 -2.02
N LEU A 2 -17.63 -11.84 -2.03
CA LEU A 2 -17.46 -10.38 -2.22
C LEU A 2 -16.65 -9.97 -3.47
N GLY A 3 -15.88 -10.88 -4.06
CA GLY A 3 -14.94 -10.59 -5.16
C GLY A 3 -13.62 -9.98 -4.67
N LYS A 4 -12.55 -10.10 -5.47
CA LYS A 4 -11.20 -9.65 -5.11
C LYS A 4 -11.15 -8.17 -4.74
N PHE A 5 -11.68 -7.30 -5.60
CA PHE A 5 -11.56 -5.85 -5.42
C PHE A 5 -12.23 -5.33 -4.15
N LYS A 6 -13.42 -5.84 -3.78
CA LYS A 6 -14.07 -5.45 -2.52
C LYS A 6 -13.25 -5.90 -1.32
N ALA A 7 -12.69 -7.11 -1.36
CA ALA A 7 -11.81 -7.59 -0.29
C ALA A 7 -10.55 -6.72 -0.15
N TYR A 8 -9.94 -6.30 -1.26
CA TYR A 8 -8.75 -5.45 -1.27
C TYR A 8 -9.05 -4.07 -0.66
N LEU A 9 -10.17 -3.46 -1.06
CA LEU A 9 -10.58 -2.15 -0.56
C LEU A 9 -10.87 -2.19 0.95
N ILE A 10 -11.67 -3.16 1.40
CA ILE A 10 -12.03 -3.29 2.82
C ILE A 10 -10.77 -3.55 3.66
N SER A 11 -9.93 -4.49 3.23
CA SER A 11 -8.68 -4.81 3.94
C SER A 11 -7.74 -3.60 4.01
N GLY A 12 -7.58 -2.89 2.90
CA GLY A 12 -6.73 -1.70 2.81
C GLY A 12 -7.19 -0.57 3.73
N VAL A 13 -8.49 -0.25 3.72
CA VAL A 13 -9.06 0.79 4.59
C VAL A 13 -8.93 0.42 6.05
N LEU A 14 -9.28 -0.81 6.43
CA LEU A 14 -9.15 -1.27 7.83
C LEU A 14 -7.70 -1.23 8.31
N TRP A 15 -6.76 -1.61 7.45
CA TRP A 15 -5.34 -1.52 7.76
C TRP A 15 -4.87 -0.07 7.94
N GLY A 16 -5.36 0.88 7.13
CA GLY A 16 -5.06 2.29 7.30
C GLY A 16 -5.64 2.87 8.59
N LEU A 17 -6.90 2.55 8.88
CA LEU A 17 -7.58 2.98 10.11
C LEU A 17 -6.92 2.42 11.38
N TRP A 18 -6.33 1.23 11.31
CA TRP A 18 -5.55 0.66 12.43
C TRP A 18 -4.37 1.56 12.85
N HIS A 19 -3.83 2.37 11.94
CA HIS A 19 -2.75 3.32 12.25
C HIS A 19 -3.23 4.63 12.89
N ALA A 20 -4.54 4.86 12.99
CA ALA A 20 -5.08 6.14 13.45
C ALA A 20 -4.49 6.63 14.78
N PRO A 21 -4.32 5.80 15.84
CA PRO A 21 -3.71 6.27 17.09
C PRO A 21 -2.29 6.81 16.92
N LEU A 22 -1.49 6.17 16.06
CA LEU A 22 -0.11 6.58 15.78
C LEU A 22 -0.09 7.86 14.95
N ILE A 23 -0.98 8.00 13.98
CA ILE A 23 -1.06 9.20 13.13
C ILE A 23 -1.48 10.42 13.96
N LEU A 24 -2.38 10.25 14.92
CA LEU A 24 -2.79 11.31 15.84
C LEU A 24 -1.61 11.87 16.66
N ILE A 25 -0.60 11.05 16.94
CA ILE A 25 0.64 11.48 17.62
C ILE A 25 1.77 11.86 16.65
N GLY A 26 1.48 11.98 15.35
CA GLY A 26 2.41 12.48 14.33
C GLY A 26 3.17 11.42 13.53
N PHE A 27 2.81 10.13 13.65
CA PHE A 27 3.41 9.09 12.82
C PHE A 27 3.04 9.27 11.34
N ASN A 28 4.05 9.26 10.46
CA ASN A 28 4.00 9.48 9.00
C ASN A 28 3.47 10.83 8.52
N TYR A 29 2.55 11.45 9.25
CA TYR A 29 1.88 12.70 8.86
C TYR A 29 1.92 13.73 9.99
N PRO A 30 3.12 14.17 10.41
CA PRO A 30 3.26 15.19 11.46
C PRO A 30 2.52 16.47 11.05
N GLY A 31 1.69 17.00 11.95
CA GLY A 31 0.86 18.19 11.69
C GLY A 31 -0.46 17.93 10.97
N TYR A 32 -0.77 16.67 10.60
CA TYR A 32 -2.00 16.31 9.86
C TYR A 32 -2.77 15.17 10.54
N PRO A 33 -3.35 15.39 11.73
CA PRO A 33 -3.96 14.31 12.53
C PRO A 33 -5.18 13.66 11.84
N VAL A 34 -6.03 14.44 11.17
CA VAL A 34 -7.21 13.91 10.47
C VAL A 34 -6.86 13.51 9.04
N LEU A 35 -6.24 14.42 8.29
CA LEU A 35 -5.91 14.18 6.88
C LEU A 35 -4.89 13.04 6.72
N GLY A 36 -3.99 12.87 7.70
CA GLY A 36 -3.06 11.74 7.75
C GLY A 36 -3.76 10.39 7.85
N ILE A 37 -4.89 10.29 8.57
CA ILE A 37 -5.65 9.03 8.68
C ILE A 37 -6.25 8.66 7.31
N VAL A 38 -6.83 9.65 6.63
CA VAL A 38 -7.38 9.48 5.28
C VAL A 38 -6.27 9.12 4.29
N ALA A 39 -5.14 9.82 4.35
CA ALA A 39 -3.97 9.54 3.53
C ALA A 39 -3.42 8.13 3.79
N MET A 40 -3.34 7.70 5.05
CA MET A 40 -2.90 6.35 5.38
C MET A 40 -3.84 5.29 4.83
N ALA A 41 -5.16 5.48 4.96
CA ALA A 41 -6.15 4.58 4.36
C ALA A 41 -6.03 4.51 2.82
N GLY A 42 -5.72 5.63 2.18
CA GLY A 42 -5.42 5.68 0.74
C GLY A 42 -4.16 4.88 0.40
N MET A 43 -3.07 5.10 1.12
CA MET A 43 -1.80 4.40 0.92
C MET A 43 -1.93 2.89 1.13
N THR A 44 -2.46 2.47 2.28
CA THR A 44 -2.62 1.04 2.62
C THR A 44 -3.56 0.35 1.65
N THR A 45 -4.59 1.03 1.13
CA THR A 45 -5.42 0.53 0.04
C THR A 45 -4.62 0.35 -1.25
N ALA A 46 -3.88 1.37 -1.68
CA ALA A 46 -3.10 1.33 -2.92
C ALA A 46 -2.03 0.23 -2.88
N LEU A 47 -1.21 0.19 -1.83
CA LEU A 47 -0.22 -0.87 -1.61
C LEU A 47 -0.88 -2.22 -1.39
N GLY A 48 -2.03 -2.24 -0.70
CA GLY A 48 -2.81 -3.45 -0.45
C GLY A 48 -3.25 -4.14 -1.74
N VAL A 49 -3.59 -3.41 -2.81
CA VAL A 49 -3.89 -4.02 -4.12
C VAL A 49 -2.71 -4.86 -4.62
N TYR A 50 -1.49 -4.30 -4.55
CA TYR A 50 -0.27 -4.99 -4.98
C TYR A 50 0.06 -6.22 -4.12
N ILE A 51 0.07 -6.05 -2.80
CA ILE A 51 0.38 -7.13 -1.84
C ILE A 51 -0.64 -8.26 -1.98
N ASN A 52 -1.94 -7.94 -1.97
CA ASN A 52 -2.98 -8.95 -2.01
C ASN A 52 -2.99 -9.72 -3.34
N GLU A 53 -2.76 -9.05 -4.47
CA GLU A 53 -2.74 -9.71 -5.77
C GLU A 53 -1.58 -10.71 -5.88
N LEU A 54 -0.36 -10.30 -5.49
CA LEU A 54 0.78 -11.21 -5.49
C LEU A 54 0.63 -12.34 -4.47
N THR A 55 0.02 -12.07 -3.32
CA THR A 55 -0.25 -13.09 -2.29
C THR A 55 -1.21 -14.15 -2.83
N LEU A 56 -2.32 -13.74 -3.45
CA LEU A 56 -3.30 -14.68 -3.99
C LEU A 56 -2.75 -15.45 -5.20
N ARG A 57 -2.03 -14.78 -6.10
CA ARG A 57 -1.44 -15.42 -7.28
C ARG A 57 -0.40 -16.48 -6.90
N ASN A 58 0.44 -16.21 -5.92
CA ASN A 58 1.53 -17.11 -5.52
C ASN A 58 1.16 -18.00 -4.32
N ARG A 59 -0.03 -17.83 -3.74
CA ARG A 59 -0.53 -18.58 -2.58
C ARG A 59 0.45 -18.56 -1.39
N SER A 60 1.10 -17.43 -1.15
CA SER A 60 2.17 -17.29 -0.15
C SER A 60 1.99 -16.04 0.71
N SER A 61 1.70 -16.24 2.00
CA SER A 61 1.68 -15.16 3.00
C SER A 61 3.07 -14.69 3.39
N ILE A 62 4.09 -15.55 3.26
CA ILE A 62 5.49 -15.18 3.47
C ILE A 62 5.91 -14.11 2.45
N LEU A 63 5.48 -14.25 1.19
CA LEU A 63 5.71 -13.22 0.16
C LEU A 63 5.06 -11.88 0.54
N ALA A 64 3.86 -11.90 1.11
CA ALA A 64 3.19 -10.71 1.61
C ALA A 64 4.02 -10.00 2.70
N GLY A 65 4.51 -10.77 3.67
CA GLY A 65 5.37 -10.28 4.74
C GLY A 65 6.69 -9.71 4.22
N TRP A 66 7.31 -10.37 3.24
CA TRP A 66 8.54 -9.89 2.61
C TRP A 66 8.33 -8.57 1.86
N ILE A 67 7.28 -8.46 1.04
CA ILE A 67 6.95 -7.20 0.32
C ILE A 67 6.71 -6.07 1.32
N HIS A 68 5.93 -6.32 2.37
CA HIS A 68 5.65 -5.32 3.39
C HIS A 68 6.93 -4.90 4.15
N GLY A 69 7.78 -5.86 4.51
CA GLY A 69 9.06 -5.59 5.15
C GLY A 69 10.00 -4.78 4.26
N ALA A 70 10.10 -5.13 2.97
CA ALA A 70 10.90 -4.39 2.00
C ALA A 70 10.39 -2.95 1.82
N PHE A 71 9.07 -2.76 1.73
CA PHE A 71 8.45 -1.43 1.67
C PHE A 71 8.83 -0.58 2.90
N ASN A 72 8.66 -1.12 4.12
CA ASN A 72 9.01 -0.39 5.34
C ASN A 72 10.51 -0.12 5.45
N GLY A 73 11.35 -1.10 5.09
CA GLY A 73 12.81 -0.93 5.11
C GLY A 73 13.28 0.19 4.19
N GLN A 74 12.63 0.39 3.04
CA GLN A 74 12.90 1.54 2.18
C GLN A 74 12.29 2.82 2.74
N ALA A 75 11.03 2.79 3.20
CA ALA A 75 10.29 3.96 3.69
C ALA A 75 10.97 4.67 4.86
N TYR A 76 11.55 3.89 5.78
CA TYR A 76 12.26 4.40 6.95
C TYR A 76 13.79 4.27 6.82
N GLY A 77 14.28 3.93 5.62
CA GLY A 77 15.70 3.79 5.32
C GLY A 77 16.37 5.10 4.87
N ILE A 78 17.37 4.96 4.01
CA ILE A 78 18.24 6.06 3.56
C ILE A 78 17.47 7.23 2.92
N TRP A 79 16.35 6.96 2.24
CA TRP A 79 15.58 7.98 1.53
C TRP A 79 15.03 9.07 2.45
N ARG A 80 14.64 8.70 3.67
CA ARG A 80 14.15 9.66 4.66
C ARG A 80 15.26 10.58 5.19
N LEU A 81 16.51 10.09 5.20
CA LEU A 81 17.67 10.88 5.58
C LEU A 81 18.11 11.83 4.47
N LEU A 82 18.02 11.40 3.21
CA LEU A 82 18.40 12.20 2.05
C LEU A 82 17.37 13.28 1.71
N PHE A 83 16.09 13.05 2.02
CA PHE A 83 14.99 13.94 1.68
C PHE A 83 14.11 14.25 2.90
N PRO A 84 14.65 14.94 3.92
CA PRO A 84 13.95 15.15 5.19
C PRO A 84 12.74 16.10 5.10
N ASP A 85 12.79 17.07 4.17
CA ASP A 85 11.79 18.15 4.06
C ASP A 85 10.65 17.83 3.07
N VAL A 86 10.50 16.57 2.67
CA VAL A 86 9.42 16.16 1.77
C VAL A 86 8.08 16.32 2.47
N ASN A 87 7.14 17.00 1.80
CA ASN A 87 5.77 17.11 2.31
C ASN A 87 5.15 15.70 2.42
N PRO A 88 4.73 15.27 3.63
CA PRO A 88 4.30 13.89 3.89
C PRO A 88 2.99 13.51 3.19
N LEU A 89 2.18 14.48 2.78
CA LEU A 89 0.93 14.24 2.06
C LEU A 89 1.14 14.19 0.55
N LEU A 90 2.08 14.96 0.01
CA LEU A 90 2.27 15.05 -1.44
C LEU A 90 3.32 14.05 -1.94
N GLY A 91 4.47 14.00 -1.25
CA GLY A 91 5.65 13.28 -1.71
C GLY A 91 6.02 12.07 -0.85
N GLY A 92 7.13 11.45 -1.20
CA GLY A 92 7.65 10.28 -0.49
C GLY A 92 6.81 9.03 -0.71
N MET A 93 7.09 7.99 0.08
CA MET A 93 6.42 6.70 -0.06
C MET A 93 4.98 6.70 0.46
N THR A 94 4.66 7.56 1.44
CA THR A 94 3.33 7.63 2.05
C THR A 94 2.45 8.71 1.44
N GLY A 95 3.00 9.70 0.73
CA GLY A 95 2.22 10.76 0.08
C GLY A 95 1.61 10.34 -1.27
N LEU A 96 0.84 11.25 -1.88
CA LEU A 96 0.07 11.03 -3.10
C LEU A 96 0.89 10.44 -4.26
N VAL A 97 2.15 10.86 -4.43
CA VAL A 97 3.04 10.29 -5.46
C VAL A 97 3.28 8.79 -5.22
N GLY A 98 3.64 8.41 -3.99
CA GLY A 98 3.83 7.01 -3.62
C GLY A 98 2.54 6.19 -3.76
N MET A 99 1.40 6.75 -3.33
CA MET A 99 0.08 6.11 -3.49
C MET A 99 -0.24 5.84 -4.96
N ALA A 100 -0.03 6.82 -5.84
CA ALA A 100 -0.29 6.70 -7.26
C ALA A 100 0.59 5.61 -7.90
N VAL A 101 1.89 5.59 -7.56
CA VAL A 101 2.82 4.56 -8.04
C VAL A 101 2.35 3.17 -7.63
N TRP A 102 2.05 2.96 -6.34
CA TRP A 102 1.62 1.64 -5.86
C TRP A 102 0.26 1.22 -6.41
N LEU A 103 -0.67 2.16 -6.60
CA LEU A 103 -1.96 1.86 -7.23
C LEU A 103 -1.77 1.41 -8.68
N VAL A 104 -0.97 2.15 -9.46
CA VAL A 104 -0.68 1.79 -10.87
C VAL A 104 0.00 0.42 -10.95
N VAL A 105 1.03 0.19 -10.14
CA VAL A 105 1.75 -1.10 -10.12
C VAL A 105 0.83 -2.23 -9.66
N GLY A 106 -0.01 -2.01 -8.65
CA GLY A 106 -0.99 -2.97 -8.16
C GLY A 106 -2.01 -3.34 -9.23
N LEU A 107 -2.62 -2.35 -9.89
CA LEU A 107 -3.58 -2.59 -10.98
C LEU A 107 -2.93 -3.28 -12.19
N TRP A 108 -1.67 -2.92 -12.50
CA TRP A 108 -0.90 -3.62 -13.53
C TRP A 108 -0.69 -5.10 -13.20
N GLN A 109 -0.38 -5.43 -11.94
CA GLN A 109 -0.26 -6.82 -11.50
C GLN A 109 -1.61 -7.56 -11.58
N VAL A 110 -2.71 -6.91 -11.21
CA VAL A 110 -4.05 -7.51 -11.34
C VAL A 110 -4.35 -7.85 -12.80
N ARG A 111 -4.07 -6.93 -13.73
CA ARG A 111 -4.21 -7.18 -15.16
C ARG A 111 -3.32 -8.34 -15.62
N ARG A 112 -2.06 -8.37 -15.19
CA ARG A 112 -1.10 -9.42 -15.57
C ARG A 112 -1.50 -10.80 -15.03
N SER A 113 -2.03 -10.86 -13.81
CA SER A 113 -2.52 -12.11 -13.23
C SER A 113 -3.71 -12.68 -13.99
N ALA A 114 -4.64 -11.82 -14.46
CA ALA A 114 -5.77 -12.26 -15.27
C ALA A 114 -5.31 -12.90 -16.58
N LEU A 115 -4.34 -12.29 -17.28
CA LEU A 115 -3.74 -12.85 -18.49
C LEU A 115 -3.02 -14.18 -18.24
N TYR A 116 -2.29 -14.27 -17.13
CA TYR A 116 -1.57 -15.49 -16.76
C TYR A 116 -2.49 -16.66 -16.41
N GLN A 117 -3.67 -16.39 -15.84
CA GLN A 117 -4.68 -17.42 -15.57
C GLN A 117 -5.35 -17.88 -16.86
N GLY A 118 -5.75 -16.95 -17.74
CA GLY A 118 -6.34 -17.31 -19.05
C GLY A 118 -5.42 -18.21 -19.89
N ALA A 119 -4.12 -17.93 -19.93
CA ALA A 119 -3.15 -18.76 -20.65
C ALA A 119 -2.87 -20.15 -20.02
N LYS A 120 -3.33 -20.41 -18.80
CA LYS A 120 -3.25 -21.75 -18.18
C LYS A 120 -4.51 -22.58 -18.41
N ASP A 121 -5.62 -21.91 -18.72
CA ASP A 121 -6.92 -22.54 -18.89
C ASP A 121 -7.18 -22.89 -20.38
N GLU A 122 -6.36 -22.38 -21.31
CA GLU A 122 -6.23 -22.77 -22.73
C GLU A 122 -5.31 -23.99 -22.91
#